data_AF-A0A0R1NUX6-F1
#
_entry.id   AF-A0A0R1NUX6-F1
#
_cell.length_a   1.000
_cell.length_b   1.000
_cell.length_c   1.000
_cell.angle_alpha   90.00
_cell.angle_beta   90.00
_cell.angle_gamma   90.00
#
_symmetry.space_group_name_H-M   'P 1'
#
loop_
_entity.id
_entity.type
_entity.pdbx_description
1 polymer ?
#
loop_
_entity_poly.entity_id
_entity_poly.type
_entity_poly.pdbx_seq_one_letter_code
_entity_poly.pdbx_strand_id
1 'polypeptide(L)'
;MSQFTIAGHADAGEYGQDIVCSAVSVLSITTVNGLQEVVGLDVDVDSDDENGGYLSVNIPVIADSKKSIQADAILNTFQNGMADIASSYRQYIELNIAN
;
A
#
# COMPACT_ATOMS: atom_id res chain seq x y z
N MET A 1 13.54 -2.09 8.73
CA MET A 1 13.05 -1.19 7.67
C MET A 1 11.79 -1.81 7.14
N SER A 2 10.72 -1.03 7.02
CA SER A 2 9.43 -1.52 6.52
C SER A 2 9.29 -1.08 5.08
N GLN A 3 8.79 -1.97 4.21
CA GLN A 3 8.53 -1.67 2.81
C GLN A 3 7.29 -2.40 2.34
N PHE A 4 6.65 -1.91 1.29
CA PHE A 4 5.65 -2.67 0.55
C PHE A 4 5.76 -2.38 -0.94
N THR A 5 5.30 -3.34 -1.74
CA THR A 5 5.30 -3.24 -3.19
C THR A 5 3.98 -3.77 -3.73
N ILE A 6 3.46 -3.13 -4.77
CA ILE A 6 2.21 -3.48 -5.44
C ILE A 6 2.46 -3.47 -6.94
N ALA A 7 2.00 -4.49 -7.64
CA ALA A 7 2.02 -4.57 -9.09
C ALA A 7 0.62 -5.00 -9.59
N GLY A 8 0.18 -4.51 -10.74
CA GLY A 8 -1.12 -4.87 -11.31
C GLY A 8 -2.32 -4.10 -10.72
N HIS A 9 -2.08 -2.96 -10.07
CA HIS A 9 -3.13 -2.14 -9.44
C HIS A 9 -3.67 -1.01 -10.33
N ALA A 10 -3.03 -0.79 -11.49
CA ALA A 10 -3.49 0.12 -12.52
C ALA A 10 -4.08 -0.66 -13.71
N ASP A 11 -4.62 0.09 -14.67
CA ASP A 11 -5.41 -0.40 -15.81
C ASP A 11 -6.75 -1.06 -15.43
N ALA A 12 -7.69 -0.99 -16.39
CA ALA A 12 -8.98 -1.66 -16.28
C ALA A 12 -8.85 -3.12 -16.75
N GLY A 13 -9.23 -4.05 -15.90
CA GLY A 13 -9.25 -5.48 -16.16
C GLY A 13 -10.65 -6.00 -16.48
N GLU A 14 -10.87 -7.30 -16.27
CA GLU A 14 -12.19 -7.90 -16.46
C GLU A 14 -13.22 -7.38 -15.44
N TYR A 15 -14.51 -7.59 -15.70
CA TYR A 15 -15.59 -7.14 -14.80
C TYR A 15 -15.37 -7.67 -13.37
N GLY A 16 -15.18 -6.73 -12.43
CA GLY A 16 -14.90 -7.02 -11.02
C GLY A 16 -13.44 -6.80 -10.62
N GLN A 17 -12.48 -6.92 -11.55
CA GLN A 17 -11.08 -6.60 -11.31
C GLN A 17 -10.90 -5.09 -11.04
N ASP A 18 -11.59 -4.24 -11.80
CA ASP A 18 -11.54 -2.76 -11.63
C ASP A 18 -11.92 -2.30 -10.23
N ILE A 19 -12.84 -3.02 -9.57
CA ILE A 19 -13.27 -2.71 -8.20
C ILE A 19 -12.14 -3.04 -7.22
N VAL A 20 -11.45 -4.16 -7.41
CA VAL A 20 -10.33 -4.57 -6.58
C VAL A 20 -9.13 -3.65 -6.80
N CYS A 21 -8.78 -3.34 -8.05
CA CYS A 21 -7.73 -2.39 -8.38
C CYS A 21 -8.02 -1.02 -7.74
N SER A 22 -9.24 -0.50 -7.87
CA SER A 22 -9.64 0.76 -7.23
C SER A 22 -9.46 0.73 -5.70
N ALA A 23 -9.85 -0.37 -5.05
CA ALA A 23 -9.69 -0.53 -3.61
C ALA A 23 -8.22 -0.56 -3.19
N VAL A 24 -7.37 -1.30 -3.91
CA VAL A 24 -5.93 -1.38 -3.66
C VAL A 24 -5.26 -0.02 -3.89
N SER A 25 -5.60 0.68 -4.96
CA SER A 25 -5.05 2.00 -5.30
C SER A 25 -5.41 3.03 -4.23
N VAL A 26 -6.69 3.13 -3.84
CA VAL A 26 -7.08 4.07 -2.78
C VAL A 26 -6.39 3.72 -1.47
N LEU A 27 -6.34 2.45 -1.07
CA LEU A 27 -5.77 2.05 0.21
C LEU A 27 -4.25 2.30 0.26
N SER A 28 -3.52 2.01 -0.82
CA SER A 28 -2.08 2.22 -0.91
C SER A 28 -1.70 3.70 -1.01
N ILE A 29 -2.36 4.47 -1.87
CA ILE A 29 -2.09 5.91 -2.04
C ILE A 29 -2.44 6.67 -0.76
N THR A 30 -3.56 6.35 -0.11
CA THR A 30 -3.92 7.01 1.16
C THR A 30 -2.97 6.64 2.29
N THR A 31 -2.39 5.44 2.27
CA THR A 31 -1.34 5.03 3.21
C THR A 31 -0.08 5.88 3.03
N VAL A 32 0.39 6.05 1.79
CA VAL A 32 1.54 6.92 1.46
C VAL A 32 1.26 8.36 1.90
N ASN A 33 0.11 8.91 1.52
CA ASN A 33 -0.29 10.27 1.90
C ASN A 33 -0.38 10.44 3.43
N GLY A 34 -0.88 9.44 4.16
CA GLY A 34 -0.92 9.47 5.62
C GLY A 34 0.48 9.53 6.24
N LEU A 35 1.42 8.75 5.72
CA LEU A 35 2.80 8.74 6.19
C LEU A 35 3.51 10.07 5.90
N GLN A 36 3.33 10.63 4.70
CA GLN A 36 3.96 11.89 4.29
C GLN A 36 3.31 13.09 4.97
N GLU A 37 2.00 13.28 4.82
CA GLU A 37 1.31 14.52 5.20
C GLU A 37 0.84 14.54 6.67
N VAL A 38 0.45 13.38 7.23
CA VAL A 38 -0.07 13.33 8.61
C VAL A 38 1.04 13.05 9.61
N VAL A 39 1.96 12.14 9.29
CA VAL A 39 3.11 11.81 10.16
C VAL A 39 4.31 12.73 9.90
N GLY A 40 4.44 13.27 8.69
CA GLY A 40 5.57 14.11 8.31
C GLY A 40 6.84 13.29 8.09
N LEU A 41 6.74 12.16 7.37
CA LEU A 41 7.86 11.31 6.99
C LEU A 41 8.28 11.57 5.55
N ASP A 42 9.58 11.54 5.30
CA ASP A 42 10.15 11.53 3.96
C ASP A 42 10.17 10.07 3.45
N VAL A 43 9.04 9.65 2.88
CA VAL A 43 8.84 8.29 2.35
C VAL A 43 9.37 8.22 0.93
N ASP A 44 10.22 7.23 0.66
CA ASP A 44 10.72 6.95 -0.68
C ASP A 44 9.69 6.14 -1.46
N VAL A 45 9.23 6.71 -2.58
CA VAL A 45 8.15 6.18 -3.41
C VAL A 45 8.63 6.12 -4.86
N ASP A 46 8.57 4.92 -5.42
CA ASP A 46 8.79 4.67 -6.84
C ASP A 46 7.47 4.15 -7.45
N SER A 47 6.97 4.82 -8.47
CA SER A 47 5.68 4.51 -9.08
C SER A 47 5.74 4.61 -10.59
N ASP A 48 5.14 3.62 -11.25
CA ASP A 48 4.93 3.60 -12.70
C ASP A 48 3.48 3.17 -12.94
N ASP A 49 2.67 4.03 -13.56
CA ASP A 49 1.26 3.73 -13.84
C ASP A 49 1.07 2.93 -15.14
N GLU A 50 2.15 2.71 -15.93
CA GLU A 50 2.09 1.96 -17.17
C GLU A 50 2.11 0.44 -16.95
N ASN A 51 1.68 -0.33 -17.95
CA ASN A 51 1.77 -1.79 -17.99
C ASN A 51 1.15 -2.50 -16.76
N GLY A 52 -0.05 -2.08 -16.33
CA GLY A 52 -0.74 -2.63 -15.16
C GLY A 52 -0.35 -1.99 -13.83
N GLY A 53 0.60 -1.05 -13.81
CA GLY A 53 0.92 -0.25 -12.64
C GLY A 53 1.84 -0.93 -11.64
N TYR A 54 2.77 -0.17 -11.08
CA TYR A 54 3.74 -0.55 -10.08
C TYR A 54 3.87 0.55 -9.03
N LEU A 55 3.94 0.16 -7.76
CA LEU A 55 4.19 1.04 -6.63
C LEU A 55 5.14 0.35 -5.67
N SER A 56 6.27 0.97 -5.37
CA SER A 56 7.23 0.54 -4.36
C SER A 56 7.40 1.64 -3.33
N VAL A 57 7.30 1.29 -2.06
CA VAL A 57 7.32 2.24 -0.95
C VAL A 57 8.29 1.76 0.10
N ASN A 58 9.31 2.56 0.39
CA ASN A 58 10.31 2.31 1.42
C ASN A 58 10.13 3.30 2.57
N ILE A 59 9.89 2.77 3.77
CA ILE A 59 9.73 3.59 4.98
C ILE A 59 11.11 3.85 5.58
N PRO A 60 11.49 5.13 5.81
CA PRO A 60 12.78 5.46 6.37
C PRO A 60 12.92 4.95 7.81
N VAL A 61 14.14 4.93 8.33
CA VAL A 61 14.37 4.70 9.76
C VAL A 61 13.83 5.91 10.54
N ILE A 62 12.88 5.67 11.45
CA ILE A 62 12.23 6.72 12.23
C ILE A 62 12.84 6.77 13.63
N ALA A 63 13.61 7.81 13.92
CA ALA A 63 14.21 8.02 15.25
C ALA A 63 13.21 8.61 16.27
N ASP A 64 12.21 9.36 15.80
CA ASP A 64 11.17 9.95 16.64
C ASP A 64 10.13 8.88 17.01
N SER A 65 10.01 8.61 18.32
CA SER A 65 9.13 7.54 18.82
C SER A 65 7.66 7.80 18.55
N LYS A 66 7.21 9.06 18.56
CA LYS A 66 5.81 9.40 18.26
C LYS A 66 5.51 9.14 16.80
N LYS A 67 6.38 9.60 15.89
CA LYS A 67 6.24 9.33 14.45
C LYS A 67 6.30 7.84 14.15
N SER A 68 7.17 7.09 14.83
CA SER A 68 7.26 5.63 14.67
C SER A 68 5.93 4.95 15.01
N ILE A 69 5.34 5.27 16.17
CA ILE A 69 4.05 4.69 16.60
C ILE A 69 2.93 5.05 15.61
N GLN A 70 2.91 6.28 15.10
CA GLN A 70 1.90 6.71 14.12
C GLN A 70 2.08 5.99 12.77
N ALA A 71 3.31 5.85 12.30
CA ALA A 71 3.62 5.11 11.08
C ALA A 71 3.23 3.64 11.20
N ASP A 72 3.58 3.00 12.32
CA ASP A 72 3.20 1.61 12.59
C ASP A 72 1.67 1.44 12.62
N ALA A 73 0.93 2.38 13.21
CA ALA A 73 -0.52 2.32 13.21
C ALA A 73 -1.10 2.37 11.78
N ILE A 74 -0.56 3.25 10.93
CA ILE A 74 -0.99 3.37 9.52
C ILE A 74 -0.62 2.11 8.74
N LEU A 75 0.62 1.61 8.86
CA LEU A 75 1.11 0.43 8.14
C LEU A 75 0.39 -0.85 8.58
N ASN A 76 0.11 -1.02 9.87
CA ASN A 76 -0.69 -2.15 10.36
C ASN A 76 -2.13 -2.07 9.86
N THR A 77 -2.71 -0.87 9.76
CA THR A 77 -4.04 -0.67 9.18
C THR A 77 -4.05 -1.01 7.69
N PHE A 78 -3.03 -0.58 6.96
CA PHE A 78 -2.83 -0.93 5.56
C PHE A 78 -2.74 -2.44 5.36
N GLN A 79 -1.88 -3.12 6.13
CA GLN A 79 -1.72 -4.58 6.06
C GLN A 79 -3.04 -5.31 6.34
N ASN A 80 -3.79 -4.90 7.35
CA ASN A 80 -5.09 -5.51 7.66
C ASN A 80 -6.09 -5.30 6.51
N GLY A 81 -6.17 -4.10 5.95
CA GLY A 81 -7.04 -3.80 4.82
C GLY A 81 -6.67 -4.62 3.58
N MET A 82 -5.38 -4.77 3.27
CA MET A 82 -4.90 -5.61 2.18
C MET A 82 -5.24 -7.09 2.42
N ALA A 83 -5.12 -7.57 3.66
CA ALA A 83 -5.49 -8.94 4.01
C ALA A 83 -7.01 -9.20 3.86
N ASP A 84 -7.85 -8.23 4.21
CA ASP A 84 -9.30 -8.33 4.04
C ASP A 84 -9.72 -8.34 2.57
N ILE A 85 -9.11 -7.46 1.75
CA ILE A 85 -9.30 -7.46 0.30
C ILE A 85 -8.85 -8.82 -0.26
N ALA A 86 -7.67 -9.29 0.13
CA ALA A 86 -7.14 -10.56 -0.34
C ALA A 86 -8.05 -11.74 0.04
N SER A 87 -8.53 -11.81 1.28
CA SER A 87 -9.45 -12.85 1.73
C SER A 87 -10.74 -12.90 0.90
N SER A 88 -11.30 -11.72 0.58
CA SER A 88 -12.57 -11.55 -0.12
C SER A 88 -12.46 -11.74 -1.63
N TYR A 89 -11.30 -11.40 -2.21
CA TYR A 89 -11.09 -11.31 -3.66
C TYR A 89 -9.86 -12.12 -4.13
N ARG A 90 -9.59 -13.28 -3.51
CA ARG A 90 -8.42 -14.16 -3.80
C ARG A 90 -8.17 -14.50 -5.27
N GLN A 91 -9.19 -14.38 -6.13
CA GLN A 91 -9.05 -14.61 -7.57
C GLN A 91 -8.36 -13.44 -8.31
N TYR A 92 -8.30 -12.24 -7.71
CA TYR A 92 -7.80 -11.01 -8.34
C TYR A 92 -6.54 -10.46 -7.67
N ILE A 93 -6.24 -10.88 -6.44
CA ILE A 93 -5.10 -10.35 -5.67
C ILE A 93 -4.41 -11.46 -4.89
N GLU A 94 -3.08 -11.38 -4.86
CA GLU A 94 -2.22 -12.18 -4.00
C GLU A 94 -1.51 -11.27 -3.01
N LEU A 95 -1.53 -11.63 -1.73
CA LEU A 95 -0.85 -10.88 -0.67
C LEU A 95 0.26 -11.74 -0.07
N ASN A 96 1.48 -11.21 -0.11
CA ASN A 96 2.66 -11.83 0.46
C ASN A 96 3.21 -10.96 1.59
N ILE A 97 3.41 -11.54 2.77
CA ILE A 97 3.95 -10.85 3.96
C ILE A 97 5.25 -11.55 4.37
N ALA A 98 6.35 -10.82 4.31
CA ALA A 98 7.65 -11.27 4.79
C ALA A 98 7.90 -10.70 6.19
N ASN A 99 8.35 -11.56 7.12
CA ASN A 99 8.75 -11.20 8.49
C ASN A 99 10.27 -11.06 8.60
#